data_AF-A0A853K913-F1
#
_entry.id   AF-A0A853K913-F1
#
_cell.length_a   1.000
_cell.length_b   1.000
_cell.length_c   1.000
_cell.angle_alpha   90.00
_cell.angle_beta   90.00
_cell.angle_gamma   90.00
#
_symmetry.space_group_name_H-M   'P 1'
#
loop_
_entity.id
_entity.type
_entity.pdbx_description
1 polymer ?
#
loop_
_entity_poly.entity_id
_entity_poly.type
_entity_poly.pdbx_seq_one_letter_code
_entity_poly.pdbx_strand_id
1 'polypeptide(L)'
;MRSAYKTAETEVLFDEGATLPPISIRLGDGELLKIRGRIDRIDLAFLGERMYFRVIDYKSRPRAVDLLRMYLGLSLQLPVYAHVIEAASEALFHAPSQFAGMYYVPVYDPLSELKRDEEAALSLRKPIRFRGLGLANRDVLQLLDRNLPAAKDLFPQMLTKTGIHTNAMVVSAEVWRALREHTLKKASELARSMVDGVTAIAPYQLKQERACQNCNLQSVCQFEAHFDERQMRVFKSIAKDDVIAQLNVVALDVREVQ
;
A
#
# COMPACT_ATOMS: atom_id res chain seq x y z
N MET A 1 -16.69 -12.29 10.68
CA MET A 1 -16.38 -11.67 9.38
C MET A 1 -16.97 -12.56 8.30
N ARG A 2 -17.87 -12.04 7.46
CA ARG A 2 -18.50 -12.81 6.36
C ARG A 2 -17.84 -12.43 5.03
N SER A 3 -16.51 -12.52 5.00
CA SER A 3 -15.72 -12.19 3.82
C SER A 3 -15.81 -13.31 2.78
N ALA A 4 -15.94 -12.92 1.52
CA ALA A 4 -15.76 -13.84 0.39
C ALA A 4 -14.28 -14.11 0.10
N TYR A 5 -13.39 -13.21 0.54
CA TYR A 5 -11.94 -13.40 0.44
C TYR A 5 -11.47 -14.56 1.31
N LYS A 6 -10.68 -15.45 0.72
CA LYS A 6 -10.00 -16.56 1.38
C LYS A 6 -8.49 -16.40 1.25
N THR A 7 -7.77 -16.75 2.30
CA THR A 7 -6.30 -16.82 2.22
C THR A 7 -5.92 -17.81 1.13
N ALA A 8 -5.18 -17.33 0.15
CA ALA A 8 -4.57 -18.17 -0.86
C ALA A 8 -3.14 -18.53 -0.44
N GLU A 9 -2.36 -17.52 -0.06
CA GLU A 9 -0.94 -17.67 0.23
C GLU A 9 -0.52 -16.80 1.43
N THR A 10 0.54 -17.23 2.12
CA THR A 10 1.14 -16.51 3.26
C THR A 10 2.66 -16.58 3.20
N GLU A 11 3.34 -15.54 3.70
CA GLU A 11 4.80 -15.47 3.77
C GLU A 11 5.49 -15.73 2.40
N VAL A 12 4.90 -15.21 1.32
CA VAL A 12 5.38 -15.46 -0.04
C VAL A 12 6.67 -14.70 -0.29
N LEU A 13 7.77 -15.43 -0.46
CA LEU A 13 9.08 -14.87 -0.77
C LEU A 13 9.21 -14.60 -2.28
N PHE A 14 9.66 -13.41 -2.62
CA PHE A 14 10.11 -13.07 -3.97
C PHE A 14 11.61 -12.69 -3.95
N ASP A 15 12.44 -13.60 -4.47
CA ASP A 15 13.90 -13.53 -4.47
C ASP A 15 14.48 -14.51 -5.52
N GLU A 16 15.79 -14.46 -5.76
CA GLU A 16 16.51 -15.42 -6.59
C GLU A 16 16.37 -16.83 -6.03
N GLY A 17 15.79 -17.73 -6.83
CA GLY A 17 15.54 -19.12 -6.45
C GLY A 17 14.38 -19.32 -5.46
N ALA A 18 13.60 -18.28 -5.15
CA ALA A 18 12.41 -18.39 -4.31
C ALA A 18 11.15 -18.77 -5.11
N THR A 19 10.01 -18.86 -4.41
CA THR A 19 8.68 -19.12 -4.99
C THR A 19 8.35 -18.16 -6.13
N LEU A 20 8.69 -16.89 -5.95
CA LEU A 20 8.54 -15.85 -6.96
C LEU A 20 9.90 -15.25 -7.31
N PRO A 21 10.13 -14.87 -8.57
CA PRO A 21 11.35 -14.17 -8.96
C PRO A 21 11.35 -12.73 -8.38
N PRO A 22 12.53 -12.12 -8.21
CA PRO A 22 12.62 -10.72 -7.81
C PRO A 22 12.07 -9.80 -8.91
N ILE A 23 11.53 -8.63 -8.52
CA ILE A 23 11.21 -7.59 -9.51
C ILE A 23 12.52 -7.05 -10.06
N SER A 24 12.64 -7.04 -11.38
CA SER A 24 13.82 -6.56 -12.10
C SER A 24 13.46 -5.32 -12.92
N ILE A 25 14.07 -4.17 -12.60
CA ILE A 25 13.89 -2.90 -13.32
C ILE A 25 15.24 -2.47 -13.90
N ARG A 26 15.29 -2.24 -15.22
CA ARG A 26 16.49 -1.70 -15.87
C ARG A 26 16.64 -0.22 -15.53
N LEU A 27 17.81 0.18 -15.06
CA LEU A 27 18.11 1.57 -14.68
C LEU A 27 18.74 2.39 -15.83
N GLY A 28 19.15 1.73 -16.91
CA GLY A 28 20.04 2.31 -17.93
C GLY A 28 21.44 1.69 -17.83
N ASP A 29 22.28 1.87 -18.85
CA ASP A 29 23.72 1.51 -18.85
C ASP A 29 24.08 0.07 -18.44
N GLY A 30 23.15 -0.88 -18.63
CA GLY A 30 23.33 -2.28 -18.25
C GLY A 30 23.09 -2.59 -16.76
N GLU A 31 22.73 -1.60 -15.96
CA GLU A 31 22.43 -1.76 -14.55
C GLU A 31 20.99 -2.24 -14.32
N LEU A 32 20.83 -3.09 -13.30
CA LEU A 32 19.55 -3.71 -12.97
C LEU A 32 19.26 -3.58 -11.48
N LEU A 33 18.17 -2.89 -11.16
CA LEU A 33 17.57 -2.91 -9.83
C LEU A 33 16.81 -4.22 -9.63
N LYS A 34 17.21 -5.01 -8.64
CA LYS A 34 16.47 -6.18 -8.17
C LYS A 34 15.82 -5.89 -6.84
N ILE A 35 14.49 -5.90 -6.79
CA ILE A 35 13.72 -5.74 -5.55
C ILE A 35 13.29 -7.13 -5.08
N ARG A 36 13.63 -7.44 -3.83
CA ARG A 36 13.36 -8.70 -3.15
C ARG A 36 12.53 -8.42 -1.90
N GLY A 37 11.78 -9.40 -1.42
CA GLY A 37 10.99 -9.21 -0.22
C GLY A 37 10.04 -10.35 0.07
N ARG A 38 9.15 -10.13 1.04
CA ARG A 38 8.19 -11.12 1.50
C ARG A 38 6.81 -10.50 1.68
N ILE A 39 5.81 -11.13 1.07
CA ILE A 39 4.41 -10.73 1.17
C ILE A 39 3.77 -11.52 2.32
N ASP A 40 3.34 -10.84 3.38
CA ASP A 40 2.81 -11.52 4.57
C ASP A 40 1.58 -12.39 4.24
N ARG A 41 0.63 -11.86 3.45
CA ARG A 41 -0.59 -12.59 3.10
C ARG A 41 -1.26 -12.08 1.82
N ILE A 42 -1.74 -13.02 1.02
CA ILE A 42 -2.55 -12.80 -0.17
C ILE A 42 -3.90 -13.49 0.02
N ASP A 43 -4.99 -12.74 -0.13
CA ASP A 43 -6.33 -13.32 -0.20
C ASP A 43 -6.92 -13.20 -1.60
N LEU A 44 -7.70 -14.20 -2.01
CA LEU A 44 -8.44 -14.22 -3.26
C LEU A 44 -9.95 -14.26 -3.04
N ALA A 45 -10.70 -13.63 -3.93
CA ALA A 45 -12.14 -13.78 -4.07
C ALA A 45 -12.53 -13.81 -5.55
N PHE A 46 -13.71 -14.36 -5.83
CA PHE A 46 -14.25 -14.42 -7.18
C PHE A 46 -15.53 -13.60 -7.29
N LEU A 47 -15.69 -12.91 -8.43
CA LEU A 47 -16.93 -12.26 -8.84
C LEU A 47 -17.26 -12.72 -10.26
N GLY A 48 -18.17 -13.69 -10.37
CA GLY A 48 -18.33 -14.46 -11.60
C GLY A 48 -17.04 -15.22 -11.92
N GLU A 49 -16.54 -15.10 -13.15
CA GLU A 49 -15.30 -15.72 -13.60
C GLU A 49 -14.04 -14.90 -13.28
N ARG A 50 -14.21 -13.68 -12.74
CA ARG A 50 -13.09 -12.78 -12.47
C ARG A 50 -12.50 -13.06 -11.09
N MET A 51 -11.19 -13.30 -11.05
CA MET A 51 -10.41 -13.43 -9.83
C MET A 51 -9.92 -12.07 -9.34
N TYR A 52 -10.07 -11.82 -8.05
CA TYR A 52 -9.67 -10.58 -7.38
C TYR A 52 -8.75 -10.92 -6.22
N PHE A 53 -7.63 -10.21 -6.09
CA PHE A 53 -6.70 -10.38 -4.97
C PHE A 53 -6.65 -9.15 -4.07
N ARG A 54 -6.37 -9.37 -2.79
CA ARG A 54 -5.92 -8.32 -1.88
C ARG A 54 -4.65 -8.75 -1.16
N VAL A 55 -3.79 -7.77 -0.91
CA VAL A 55 -2.59 -7.96 -0.08
C VAL A 55 -2.84 -7.45 1.34
N ILE A 56 -2.37 -8.20 2.33
CA ILE A 56 -2.44 -7.85 3.74
C ILE A 56 -1.01 -7.85 4.28
N ASP A 57 -0.66 -6.78 5.01
CA ASP A 57 0.59 -6.68 5.75
C ASP A 57 0.27 -6.45 7.24
N TYR A 58 0.92 -7.22 8.10
CA TYR A 58 0.70 -7.20 9.53
C TYR A 58 1.65 -6.19 10.19
N LYS A 59 1.08 -5.24 10.94
CA LYS A 59 1.86 -4.23 11.67
C LYS A 59 1.66 -4.36 13.18
N SER A 60 2.74 -4.24 13.95
CA SER A 60 2.69 -4.22 15.42
C SER A 60 1.97 -2.99 15.98
N ARG A 61 1.85 -1.92 15.19
CA ARG A 61 1.10 -0.71 15.55
C ARG A 61 0.06 -0.37 14.50
N PRO A 62 -1.06 0.26 14.88
CA PRO A 62 -2.06 0.68 13.92
C PRO A 62 -1.51 1.71 12.94
N ARG A 63 -1.46 1.33 11.66
CA ARG A 63 -1.04 2.18 10.54
C ARG A 63 -2.12 2.18 9.47
N ALA A 64 -2.35 3.32 8.84
CA ALA A 64 -3.23 3.41 7.68
C ALA A 64 -2.41 3.58 6.40
N VAL A 65 -2.95 3.03 5.30
CA VAL A 65 -2.50 3.40 3.97
C VAL A 65 -2.77 4.89 3.75
N ASP A 66 -1.79 5.56 3.14
CA ASP A 66 -1.86 6.97 2.78
C ASP A 66 -1.41 7.12 1.32
N LEU A 67 -2.37 7.50 0.46
CA LEU A 67 -2.15 7.65 -0.97
C LEU A 67 -1.12 8.74 -1.29
N LEU A 68 -1.10 9.84 -0.51
CA LEU A 68 -0.11 10.91 -0.69
C LEU A 68 1.29 10.38 -0.38
N ARG A 69 1.47 9.58 0.67
CA ARG A 69 2.78 8.99 0.98
C ARG A 69 3.27 8.03 -0.09
N MET A 70 2.37 7.26 -0.69
CA MET A 70 2.72 6.38 -1.81
C MET A 70 3.18 7.22 -3.01
N TYR A 71 2.42 8.26 -3.34
CA TYR A 71 2.77 9.20 -4.41
C TYR A 71 4.11 9.91 -4.17
N LEU A 72 4.41 10.34 -2.94
CA LEU A 72 5.66 10.98 -2.57
C LEU A 72 6.85 10.00 -2.47
N GLY A 73 6.63 8.69 -2.65
CA GLY A 73 7.68 7.68 -2.50
C GLY A 73 8.06 7.34 -1.06
N LEU A 74 7.26 7.78 -0.07
CA LEU A 74 7.49 7.54 1.36
C LEU A 74 6.91 6.21 1.86
N SER A 75 6.12 5.51 1.03
CA SER A 75 5.49 4.24 1.41
C SER A 75 5.23 3.36 0.18
N LEU A 76 6.26 2.65 -0.30
CA LEU A 76 6.19 1.85 -1.54
C LEU A 76 5.83 0.37 -1.33
N GLN A 77 5.91 -0.15 -0.10
CA GLN A 77 5.83 -1.59 0.20
C GLN A 77 4.58 -2.27 -0.37
N LEU A 78 3.38 -1.85 0.02
CA LEU A 78 2.13 -2.48 -0.43
C LEU A 78 1.88 -2.35 -1.95
N PRO A 79 2.11 -1.19 -2.60
CA PRO A 79 2.03 -1.10 -4.06
C PRO A 79 3.02 -2.01 -4.79
N VAL A 80 4.25 -2.14 -4.28
CA VAL A 80 5.24 -3.10 -4.82
C VAL A 80 4.72 -4.53 -4.67
N TYR A 81 4.19 -4.92 -3.51
CA TYR A 81 3.66 -6.28 -3.31
C TYR A 81 2.47 -6.56 -4.24
N ALA A 82 1.52 -5.64 -4.35
CA ALA A 82 0.41 -5.80 -5.27
C ALA A 82 0.87 -5.89 -6.74
N HIS A 83 1.93 -5.17 -7.13
CA HIS A 83 2.55 -5.35 -8.45
C HIS A 83 3.14 -6.76 -8.64
N VAL A 84 3.87 -7.29 -7.65
CA VAL A 84 4.41 -8.67 -7.70
C VAL A 84 3.28 -9.67 -7.93
N ILE A 85 2.19 -9.55 -7.18
CA ILE A 85 1.07 -10.49 -7.25
C ILE A 85 0.39 -10.43 -8.63
N GLU A 86 0.13 -9.23 -9.16
CA GLU A 86 -0.42 -9.07 -10.51
C GLU A 86 0.49 -9.70 -11.57
N ALA A 87 1.80 -9.43 -11.49
CA ALA A 87 2.77 -9.93 -12.45
C ALA A 87 2.95 -11.46 -12.37
N ALA A 88 2.78 -12.04 -11.18
CA ALA A 88 2.94 -13.46 -10.93
C ALA A 88 1.61 -14.24 -10.93
N SER A 89 0.49 -13.60 -11.24
CA SER A 89 -0.84 -14.19 -11.03
C SER A 89 -1.03 -15.53 -11.74
N GLU A 90 -0.57 -15.64 -13.00
CA GLU A 90 -0.65 -16.89 -13.76
C GLU A 90 0.19 -18.02 -13.13
N ALA A 91 1.37 -17.67 -12.61
CA ALA A 91 2.25 -18.62 -11.95
C ALA A 91 1.72 -19.07 -10.57
N LEU A 92 1.11 -18.14 -9.82
CA LEU A 92 0.59 -18.41 -8.47
C LEU A 92 -0.78 -19.10 -8.49
N PHE A 93 -1.66 -18.67 -9.39
CA PHE A 93 -3.09 -18.97 -9.32
C PHE A 93 -3.65 -19.59 -10.60
N HIS A 94 -2.82 -19.83 -11.61
CA HIS A 94 -3.20 -20.41 -12.91
C HIS A 94 -4.32 -19.63 -13.63
N ALA A 95 -4.45 -18.34 -13.31
CA ALA A 95 -5.40 -17.42 -13.89
C ALA A 95 -4.96 -15.97 -13.63
N PRO A 96 -5.41 -15.00 -14.44
CA PRO A 96 -5.18 -13.59 -14.18
C PRO A 96 -6.05 -13.12 -13.01
N SER A 97 -5.45 -12.38 -12.08
CA SER A 97 -6.12 -11.78 -10.93
C SER A 97 -6.03 -10.26 -10.97
N GLN A 98 -7.11 -9.60 -10.55
CA GLN A 98 -7.22 -8.15 -10.54
C GLN A 98 -7.04 -7.61 -9.13
N PHE A 99 -6.37 -6.46 -9.00
CA PHE A 99 -6.27 -5.77 -7.73
C PHE A 99 -7.64 -5.43 -7.17
N ALA A 100 -7.86 -5.80 -5.91
CA ALA A 100 -9.06 -5.47 -5.17
C ALA A 100 -8.78 -4.59 -3.95
N GLY A 101 -7.58 -4.69 -3.39
CA GLY A 101 -7.17 -3.83 -2.30
C GLY A 101 -5.83 -4.20 -1.67
N MET A 102 -5.32 -3.30 -0.84
CA MET A 102 -4.14 -3.49 -0.02
C MET A 102 -4.39 -2.94 1.38
N TYR A 103 -4.04 -3.69 2.43
CA TYR A 103 -4.43 -3.35 3.79
C TYR A 103 -3.31 -3.59 4.79
N TYR A 104 -3.13 -2.64 5.70
CA TYR A 104 -2.45 -2.91 6.95
C TYR A 104 -3.45 -3.45 7.97
N VAL A 105 -3.06 -4.50 8.69
CA VAL A 105 -3.82 -5.08 9.79
C VAL A 105 -2.97 -5.08 11.05
N PRO A 106 -3.43 -4.47 12.15
CA PRO A 106 -2.68 -4.51 13.41
C PRO A 106 -2.66 -5.93 13.98
N VAL A 107 -1.49 -6.41 14.40
CA VAL A 107 -1.41 -7.58 15.27
C VAL A 107 -1.87 -7.13 16.66
N TYR A 108 -2.99 -7.69 17.12
CA TYR A 108 -3.60 -7.35 18.39
C TYR A 108 -3.58 -8.58 19.29
N ASP A 109 -3.03 -8.44 20.48
CA ASP A 109 -3.12 -9.45 21.53
C ASP A 109 -4.39 -9.20 22.36
N PRO A 110 -5.43 -10.06 22.25
CA PRO A 110 -6.68 -9.88 22.97
C PRO A 110 -6.56 -10.12 24.48
N LEU A 111 -5.44 -10.65 24.98
CA LEU A 111 -5.27 -10.94 26.40
C LEU A 111 -5.12 -9.70 27.28
N SER A 112 -4.86 -8.51 26.71
CA SER A 112 -4.67 -7.28 27.48
C SER A 112 -5.95 -6.62 28.00
N GLU A 113 -7.15 -7.02 27.52
CA GLU A 113 -8.41 -6.32 27.82
C GLU A 113 -9.61 -7.26 28.04
N LEU A 114 -9.41 -8.44 28.65
CA LEU A 114 -10.51 -9.33 29.01
C LEU A 114 -11.34 -8.78 30.19
N LYS A 115 -12.26 -7.85 29.92
CA LYS A 115 -13.49 -7.74 30.71
C LYS A 115 -14.49 -8.74 30.15
N ARG A 116 -14.86 -9.72 30.99
CA ARG A 116 -15.83 -10.78 30.69
C ARG A 116 -17.24 -10.18 30.59
N ASP A 117 -17.63 -9.72 29.42
CA ASP A 117 -19.03 -9.48 29.08
C ASP A 117 -19.29 -9.86 27.62
N GLU A 118 -20.47 -10.38 27.32
CA GLU A 118 -20.84 -10.85 25.98
C GLU A 118 -20.91 -9.72 24.93
N GLU A 119 -21.04 -8.45 25.35
CA GLU A 119 -20.86 -7.27 24.48
C GLU A 119 -19.41 -7.05 24.02
N ALA A 120 -18.43 -7.71 24.64
CA ALA A 120 -17.00 -7.57 24.30
C ALA A 120 -16.65 -8.16 22.92
N ALA A 121 -17.45 -9.07 22.36
CA ALA A 121 -17.11 -9.71 21.08
C ALA A 121 -17.05 -8.71 19.89
N LEU A 122 -17.86 -7.63 19.92
CA LEU A 122 -17.83 -6.57 18.90
C LEU A 122 -16.73 -5.53 19.17
N SER A 123 -16.39 -5.25 20.44
CA SER A 123 -15.31 -4.32 20.78
C SER A 123 -13.93 -4.85 20.36
N LEU A 124 -13.73 -6.17 20.41
CA LEU A 124 -12.49 -6.86 20.03
C LEU A 124 -12.12 -6.75 18.53
N ARG A 125 -13.04 -6.36 17.65
CA ARG A 125 -12.77 -6.24 16.20
C ARG A 125 -12.27 -4.87 15.77
N LYS A 126 -12.55 -3.82 16.54
CA LYS A 126 -12.12 -2.46 16.21
C LYS A 126 -10.59 -2.30 16.18
N PRO A 127 -9.82 -2.94 17.08
CA PRO A 127 -8.36 -2.89 17.05
C PRO A 127 -7.76 -3.50 15.78
N ILE A 128 -8.36 -4.58 15.26
CA ILE A 128 -7.88 -5.33 14.08
C ILE A 128 -8.52 -4.86 12.75
N ARG A 129 -8.90 -3.58 12.68
CA ARG A 129 -9.46 -2.98 11.46
C ARG A 129 -8.47 -3.03 10.31
N PHE A 130 -9.00 -3.33 9.13
CA PHE A 130 -8.26 -3.25 7.87
C PHE A 130 -8.16 -1.78 7.47
N ARG A 131 -6.93 -1.26 7.38
CA ARG A 131 -6.68 0.14 7.04
C ARG A 131 -5.90 0.19 5.74
N GLY A 132 -6.59 0.51 4.67
CA GLY A 132 -6.09 0.22 3.34
C GLY A 132 -6.69 1.07 2.24
N LEU A 133 -6.31 0.71 1.03
CA LEU A 133 -6.83 1.22 -0.22
C LEU A 133 -7.55 0.09 -0.95
N GLY A 134 -8.80 0.31 -1.38
CA GLY A 134 -9.57 -0.65 -2.17
C GLY A 134 -9.77 -0.24 -3.62
N LEU A 135 -10.24 -1.16 -4.45
CA LEU A 135 -10.75 -0.85 -5.78
C LEU A 135 -12.11 -0.14 -5.67
N ALA A 136 -12.31 0.91 -6.44
CA ALA A 136 -13.56 1.68 -6.52
C ALA A 136 -14.64 0.93 -7.32
N ASN A 137 -14.99 -0.27 -6.86
CA ASN A 137 -16.04 -1.12 -7.43
C ASN A 137 -16.91 -1.66 -6.30
N ARG A 138 -18.21 -1.33 -6.33
CA ARG A 138 -19.15 -1.68 -5.26
C ARG A 138 -19.22 -3.18 -5.00
N ASP A 139 -19.26 -3.99 -6.04
CA ASP A 139 -19.41 -5.45 -5.91
C ASP A 139 -18.14 -6.09 -5.37
N VAL A 140 -16.97 -5.60 -5.79
CA VAL A 140 -15.66 -6.02 -5.24
C VAL A 140 -15.53 -5.63 -3.77
N LEU A 141 -16.01 -4.44 -3.37
CA LEU A 141 -16.05 -4.02 -1.98
C LEU A 141 -17.03 -4.85 -1.15
N GLN A 142 -18.14 -5.29 -1.73
CA GLN A 142 -19.10 -6.17 -1.07
C GLN A 142 -18.48 -7.54 -0.72
N LEU A 143 -17.44 -7.98 -1.43
CA LEU A 143 -16.69 -9.21 -1.10
C LEU A 143 -15.91 -9.10 0.21
N LEU A 144 -15.60 -7.87 0.69
CA LEU A 144 -14.88 -7.65 1.96
C LEU A 144 -15.69 -8.17 3.15
N ASP A 145 -16.99 -7.85 3.20
CA ASP A 145 -17.97 -8.46 4.09
C ASP A 145 -19.36 -8.37 3.46
N ARG A 146 -20.02 -9.52 3.29
CA ARG A 146 -21.36 -9.61 2.65
C ARG A 146 -22.44 -8.78 3.35
N ASN A 147 -22.24 -8.42 4.62
CA ASN A 147 -23.17 -7.59 5.38
C ASN A 147 -22.88 -6.08 5.28
N LEU A 148 -21.92 -5.62 4.46
CA LEU A 148 -21.78 -4.18 4.20
C LEU A 148 -23.06 -3.63 3.55
N PRO A 149 -23.51 -2.41 3.91
CA PRO A 149 -22.83 -1.42 4.76
C PRO A 149 -23.10 -1.55 6.27
N ALA A 150 -23.84 -2.57 6.74
CA ALA A 150 -24.18 -2.74 8.14
C ALA A 150 -22.98 -3.21 9.00
N ALA A 151 -22.13 -4.08 8.46
CA ALA A 151 -20.95 -4.61 9.16
C ALA A 151 -19.72 -3.69 9.05
N LYS A 152 -19.63 -2.66 9.92
CA LYS A 152 -18.57 -1.61 9.86
C LYS A 152 -17.35 -1.89 10.74
N ASP A 153 -17.29 -3.03 11.42
CA ASP A 153 -16.28 -3.27 12.47
C ASP A 153 -14.86 -3.34 11.91
N LEU A 154 -14.68 -4.08 10.81
CA LEU A 154 -13.38 -4.34 10.16
C LEU A 154 -13.10 -3.41 8.99
N PHE A 155 -14.15 -3.03 8.25
CA PHE A 155 -14.09 -2.18 7.05
C PHE A 155 -15.04 -0.98 7.20
N PRO A 156 -14.74 -0.04 8.10
CA PRO A 156 -15.60 1.12 8.29
C PRO A 156 -15.62 1.99 7.03
N GLN A 157 -16.77 2.59 6.74
CA GLN A 157 -16.90 3.64 5.71
C GLN A 157 -16.49 3.20 4.28
N MET A 158 -16.73 1.93 3.91
CA MET A 158 -16.51 1.48 2.52
C MET A 158 -17.74 1.70 1.64
N LEU A 159 -18.93 1.29 2.10
CA LEU A 159 -20.18 1.37 1.36
C LEU A 159 -21.27 2.11 2.14
N THR A 160 -22.25 2.65 1.42
CA THR A 160 -23.55 3.14 1.90
C THR A 160 -24.66 2.29 1.26
N LYS A 161 -25.93 2.57 1.58
CA LYS A 161 -27.06 1.96 0.88
C LYS A 161 -27.09 2.31 -0.61
N THR A 162 -26.57 3.48 -0.98
CA THR A 162 -26.65 4.04 -2.33
C THR A 162 -25.40 3.80 -3.17
N GLY A 163 -24.28 3.39 -2.59
CA GLY A 163 -23.05 3.15 -3.34
C GLY A 163 -21.80 3.11 -2.49
N ILE A 164 -20.68 3.54 -3.06
CA ILE A 164 -19.41 3.69 -2.36
C ILE A 164 -19.51 4.90 -1.42
N HIS A 165 -19.01 4.76 -0.20
CA HIS A 165 -18.98 5.87 0.76
C HIS A 165 -18.04 6.98 0.28
N THR A 166 -18.43 8.24 0.41
CA THR A 166 -17.66 9.40 -0.09
C THR A 166 -16.23 9.46 0.46
N ASN A 167 -16.07 9.14 1.74
CA ASN A 167 -14.76 9.09 2.40
C ASN A 167 -14.01 7.75 2.26
N ALA A 168 -14.53 6.80 1.46
CA ALA A 168 -13.84 5.54 1.25
C ALA A 168 -12.47 5.80 0.61
N MET A 169 -11.43 5.16 1.17
CA MET A 169 -10.10 5.15 0.57
C MET A 169 -10.09 4.10 -0.53
N VAL A 170 -10.50 4.53 -1.73
CA VAL A 170 -10.60 3.70 -2.93
C VAL A 170 -10.08 4.43 -4.15
N VAL A 171 -9.60 3.67 -5.13
CA VAL A 171 -9.13 4.18 -6.44
C VAL A 171 -9.72 3.36 -7.57
N SER A 172 -9.89 3.96 -8.75
CA SER A 172 -10.30 3.21 -9.95
C SER A 172 -9.18 2.28 -10.43
N ALA A 173 -9.49 1.38 -11.37
CA ALA A 173 -8.48 0.50 -11.95
C ALA A 173 -7.39 1.28 -12.71
N GLU A 174 -7.77 2.38 -13.36
CA GLU A 174 -6.86 3.27 -14.09
C GLU A 174 -5.90 3.97 -13.12
N VAL A 175 -6.44 4.49 -12.01
CA VAL A 175 -5.64 5.16 -10.97
C VAL A 175 -4.74 4.16 -10.24
N TRP A 176 -5.21 2.93 -10.00
CA TRP A 176 -4.37 1.86 -9.47
C TRP A 176 -3.18 1.57 -10.39
N ARG A 177 -3.44 1.40 -11.70
CA ARG A 177 -2.38 1.20 -12.69
C ARG A 177 -1.37 2.35 -12.68
N ALA A 178 -1.84 3.60 -12.66
CA ALA A 178 -0.99 4.78 -12.59
C ALA A 178 -0.14 4.82 -11.31
N LEU A 179 -0.75 4.51 -10.14
CA LEU A 179 -0.04 4.41 -8.87
C LEU A 179 1.05 3.34 -8.89
N ARG A 180 0.74 2.18 -9.48
CA ARG A 180 1.67 1.06 -9.60
C ARG A 180 2.87 1.43 -10.47
N GLU A 181 2.65 2.02 -11.64
CA GLU A 181 3.70 2.51 -12.53
C GLU A 181 4.55 3.59 -11.86
N HIS A 182 3.90 4.56 -11.20
CA HIS A 182 4.59 5.61 -10.46
C HIS A 182 5.43 5.07 -9.30
N THR A 183 4.94 4.03 -8.62
CA THR A 183 5.69 3.33 -7.55
C THR A 183 6.99 2.73 -8.10
N LEU A 184 6.94 2.04 -9.24
CA LEU A 184 8.13 1.46 -9.87
C LEU A 184 9.09 2.54 -10.37
N LYS A 185 8.56 3.63 -10.93
CA LYS A 185 9.34 4.81 -11.31
C LYS A 185 10.08 5.40 -10.11
N LYS A 186 9.40 5.59 -8.97
CA LYS A 186 10.01 6.09 -7.72
C LYS A 186 11.09 5.15 -7.19
N ALA A 187 10.87 3.84 -7.26
CA ALA A 187 11.88 2.86 -6.89
C ALA A 187 13.12 2.93 -7.80
N SER A 188 12.91 3.09 -9.11
CA SER A 188 13.98 3.27 -10.11
C SER A 188 14.77 4.56 -9.89
N GLU A 189 14.10 5.70 -9.69
CA GLU A 189 14.72 7.00 -9.40
C GLU A 189 15.58 6.93 -8.13
N LEU A 190 15.07 6.26 -7.08
CA LEU A 190 15.80 6.07 -5.83
C LEU A 190 17.05 5.21 -6.03
N ALA A 191 16.93 4.08 -6.74
CA ALA A 191 18.07 3.22 -7.02
C ALA A 191 19.12 3.91 -7.88
N ARG A 192 18.70 4.69 -8.89
CA ARG A 192 19.64 5.48 -9.70
C ARG A 192 20.38 6.51 -8.86
N SER A 193 19.69 7.21 -7.97
CA SER A 193 20.33 8.15 -7.04
C SER A 193 21.36 7.47 -6.14
N MET A 194 21.12 6.22 -5.73
CA MET A 194 22.09 5.43 -4.97
C MET A 194 23.32 5.07 -5.80
N VAL A 195 23.13 4.64 -7.05
CA VAL A 195 24.23 4.35 -8.00
C VAL A 195 25.07 5.60 -8.24
N ASP A 196 24.43 6.75 -8.44
CA ASP A 196 25.08 8.04 -8.67
C ASP A 196 25.79 8.61 -7.43
N GLY A 197 25.74 7.90 -6.29
CA GLY A 197 26.41 8.32 -5.06
C GLY A 197 25.78 9.55 -4.40
N VAL A 198 24.48 9.78 -4.61
CA VAL A 198 23.77 10.92 -4.00
C VAL A 198 23.58 10.67 -2.50
N THR A 199 24.42 11.31 -1.69
CA THR A 199 24.40 11.19 -0.21
C THR A 199 23.99 12.48 0.51
N ALA A 200 23.35 13.41 -0.19
CA ALA A 200 22.94 14.70 0.36
C ALA A 200 21.98 14.54 1.55
N ILE A 201 22.19 15.34 2.59
CA ILE A 201 21.34 15.36 3.79
C ILE A 201 20.10 16.21 3.48
N ALA A 202 19.03 15.54 3.03
CA ALA A 202 17.79 16.20 2.61
C ALA A 202 16.55 15.57 3.29
N PRO A 203 16.39 15.77 4.63
CA PRO A 203 15.26 15.20 5.35
C PRO A 203 13.94 15.78 4.85
N TYR A 204 12.90 14.97 4.81
CA TYR A 204 11.57 15.46 4.43
C TYR A 204 10.81 16.02 5.63
N GLN A 205 9.90 16.95 5.35
CA GLN A 205 8.83 17.34 6.26
C GLN A 205 7.48 17.20 5.54
N LEU A 206 6.52 16.53 6.18
CA LEU A 206 5.14 16.42 5.72
C LEU A 206 4.21 16.78 6.87
N LYS A 207 3.53 17.92 6.78
CA LYS A 207 2.81 18.53 7.91
C LYS A 207 3.77 18.71 9.11
N GLN A 208 3.47 18.06 10.24
CA GLN A 208 4.27 18.08 11.47
C GLN A 208 5.23 16.88 11.57
N GLU A 209 5.15 15.94 10.64
CA GLU A 209 6.05 14.78 10.59
C GLU A 209 7.36 15.17 9.92
N ARG A 210 8.48 14.78 10.53
CA ARG A 210 9.83 14.98 10.00
C ARG A 210 10.58 13.66 9.96
N ALA A 211 11.34 13.44 8.90
CA ALA A 211 12.18 12.24 8.75
C ALA A 211 13.09 11.99 9.96
N CYS A 212 13.60 13.07 10.56
CA CYS A 212 14.56 13.02 11.67
C CYS A 212 13.98 12.43 12.97
N GLN A 213 12.66 12.45 13.18
CA GLN A 213 12.02 12.03 14.44
C GLN A 213 12.30 10.56 14.82
N ASN A 214 12.55 9.70 13.83
CA ASN A 214 12.84 8.28 14.04
C ASN A 214 14.18 7.87 13.39
N CYS A 215 15.11 8.81 13.23
CA CYS A 215 16.39 8.57 12.55
C CYS A 215 17.51 8.26 13.55
N ASN A 216 18.07 7.05 13.48
CA ASN A 216 19.19 6.63 14.34
C ASN A 216 20.54 7.27 13.97
N LEU A 217 20.60 8.01 12.86
CA LEU A 217 21.84 8.63 12.35
C LEU A 217 21.89 10.14 12.62
N GLN A 218 21.03 10.66 13.49
CA GLN A 218 20.96 12.09 13.78
C GLN A 218 22.29 12.66 14.30
N SER A 219 23.02 11.91 15.14
CA SER A 219 24.34 12.31 15.66
C SER A 219 25.44 12.29 14.60
N VAL A 220 25.23 11.60 13.48
CA VAL A 220 26.20 11.45 12.39
C VAL A 220 25.98 12.53 11.33
N CYS A 221 24.72 12.79 10.96
CA CYS A 221 24.43 13.74 9.89
C CYS A 221 24.63 15.21 10.29
N GLN A 222 24.66 15.52 11.59
CA GLN A 222 24.84 16.89 12.12
C GLN A 222 23.79 17.90 11.59
N PHE A 223 22.66 17.43 11.07
CA PHE A 223 21.59 18.28 10.58
C PHE A 223 20.90 19.01 11.74
N GLU A 224 20.87 20.33 11.68
CA GLU A 224 20.18 21.17 12.65
C GLU A 224 19.11 22.02 11.97
N ALA A 225 17.84 21.73 12.27
CA ALA A 225 16.71 22.36 11.58
C ALA A 225 16.71 23.90 11.64
N HIS A 226 17.31 24.50 12.67
CA HIS A 226 17.41 25.97 12.79
C HIS A 226 18.41 26.58 11.81
N PHE A 227 19.48 25.86 11.47
CA PHE A 227 20.55 26.33 10.59
C PHE A 227 20.40 25.81 9.16
N ASP A 228 19.89 24.59 9.01
CA ASP A 228 19.86 23.84 7.76
C ASP A 228 18.47 23.76 7.10
N GLU A 229 17.53 24.62 7.50
CA GLU A 229 16.13 24.56 7.04
C GLU A 229 16.00 24.46 5.51
N ARG A 230 16.89 25.13 4.77
CA ARG A 230 16.89 25.15 3.28
C ARG A 230 17.20 23.79 2.66
N GLN A 231 17.82 22.87 3.41
CA GLN A 231 18.12 21.51 2.95
C GLN A 231 16.90 20.58 3.10
N MET A 232 15.84 21.00 3.80
CA MET A 232 14.66 20.18 3.97
C MET A 232 13.80 20.11 2.71
N ARG A 233 13.30 18.90 2.42
CA ARG A 233 12.28 18.66 1.40
C ARG A 233 10.89 18.81 2.03
N VAL A 234 10.33 20.01 1.94
CA VAL A 234 8.99 20.30 2.49
C VAL A 234 7.92 19.89 1.48
N PHE A 235 7.19 18.82 1.81
CA PHE A 235 6.09 18.34 0.97
C PHE A 235 4.77 19.02 1.34
N LYS A 236 4.05 19.46 0.30
CA LYS A 236 2.68 19.98 0.46
C LYS A 236 1.73 18.83 0.78
N SER A 237 0.88 19.03 1.77
CA SER A 237 -0.27 18.15 2.02
C SER A 237 -1.39 18.53 1.05
N ILE A 238 -1.73 17.63 0.15
CA ILE A 238 -2.83 17.78 -0.80
C ILE A 238 -3.92 16.74 -0.53
N ALA A 239 -5.15 16.97 -1.01
CA ALA A 239 -6.26 16.05 -0.80
C ALA A 239 -6.11 14.78 -1.65
N LYS A 240 -6.84 13.73 -1.29
CA LYS A 240 -6.88 12.46 -2.05
C LYS A 240 -7.12 12.70 -3.54
N ASP A 241 -8.11 13.53 -3.87
CA ASP A 241 -8.53 13.76 -5.24
C ASP A 241 -7.46 14.52 -6.04
N ASP A 242 -6.69 15.41 -5.39
CA ASP A 242 -5.54 16.07 -6.00
C ASP A 242 -4.40 15.08 -6.30
N VAL A 243 -4.13 14.13 -5.39
CA VAL A 243 -3.14 13.06 -5.63
C VAL A 243 -3.58 12.21 -6.81
N ILE A 244 -4.86 11.87 -6.89
CA ILE A 244 -5.43 11.11 -8.01
C ILE A 244 -5.27 11.89 -9.32
N ALA A 245 -5.56 13.20 -9.32
CA ALA A 245 -5.36 14.05 -10.49
C ALA A 245 -3.89 14.05 -10.94
N GLN A 246 -2.93 14.16 -10.01
CA GLN A 246 -1.50 14.11 -10.32
C GLN A 246 -1.06 12.77 -10.89
N LEU A 247 -1.55 11.65 -10.33
CA LEU A 247 -1.27 10.30 -10.85
C LEU A 247 -1.78 10.13 -12.29
N ASN A 248 -2.96 10.68 -12.61
CA ASN A 248 -3.52 10.61 -13.96
C ASN A 248 -2.71 11.41 -14.98
N VAL A 249 -2.16 12.57 -14.59
CA VAL A 249 -1.26 13.35 -15.47
C VAL A 249 0.02 12.56 -15.76
N VAL A 250 0.66 12.01 -14.72
CA VAL A 250 1.86 11.18 -14.88
C VAL A 250 1.62 9.99 -15.82
N ALA A 251 0.43 9.38 -15.77
CA ALA A 251 0.09 8.26 -16.63
C ALA A 251 -0.12 8.64 -18.11
N LEU A 252 -0.38 9.92 -18.42
CA LEU A 252 -0.47 10.43 -19.79
C LEU A 252 0.93 10.66 -20.37
N ASP A 253 1.83 11.28 -19.60
CA ASP A 253 3.22 11.54 -20.02
C ASP A 253 3.98 10.25 -20.38
N VAL A 254 3.71 9.15 -19.67
CA VAL A 254 4.35 7.85 -19.96
C VAL A 254 3.87 7.24 -21.28
N ARG A 255 2.63 7.53 -21.71
CA ARG A 255 2.08 7.01 -22.97
C ARG A 255 2.52 7.79 -24.20
N GLU A 256 2.92 9.05 -24.04
CA GLU A 256 3.43 9.87 -25.15
C GLU A 256 4.91 9.60 -25.47
N VAL A 257 5.63 8.88 -24.59
CA VAL A 257 7.06 8.58 -24.72
C VAL A 257 7.34 7.13 -25.16
N GLN A 258 6.31 6.28 -25.26
CA GLN A 258 6.38 4.90 -25.80
C GLN A 258 5.88 4.84 -27.24
#